data_AF-A0AAU2IX81-F1
#
_entry.id   AF-A0AAU2IX81-F1
#
_cell.length_a   1.000
_cell.length_b   1.000
_cell.length_c   1.000
_cell.angle_alpha   90.00
_cell.angle_beta   90.00
_cell.angle_gamma   90.00
#
_symmetry.space_group_name_H-M   'P 1'
#
loop_
_entity.id
_entity.type
_entity.pdbx_description
1 polymer ?
#
loop_
_entity_poly.entity_id
_entity_poly.type
_entity_poly.pdbx_seq_one_letter_code
_entity_poly.pdbx_strand_id
1 'polypeptide(L)'
;MQRSSSALIPAARPVMETYVRRLGETMCLGVFLRGCVLFIDKVVGDDTLSVIGPRLGARYEAHAFASGRLLLADRPPAATEQQLRARPLRVRTTRAPVDVDDLMRQLEEIRRTGVSFDQGETVQDVGCAATGIRGPHGEVIASLSISAPMRRFAQHEPQLVVAVRGAAVQVAERLRASEHPAGWRVQDAAAAPPA
;
A
#
# COMPACT_ATOMS: atom_id res chain seq x y z
N MET A 1 1.68 11.59 -18.47
CA MET A 1 1.72 12.61 -17.40
C MET A 1 2.21 11.93 -16.13
N GLN A 2 3.47 12.16 -15.75
CA GLN A 2 4.13 11.46 -14.64
C GLN A 2 3.77 12.21 -13.35
N ARG A 3 2.76 11.74 -12.60
CA ARG A 3 2.37 12.37 -11.32
C ARG A 3 3.54 12.24 -10.35
N SER A 4 4.06 13.37 -9.89
CA SER A 4 5.25 13.43 -9.03
C SER A 4 5.01 12.64 -7.74
N SER A 5 5.81 11.59 -7.53
CA SER A 5 5.84 10.81 -6.29
C SER A 5 6.29 11.61 -5.06
N SER A 6 6.63 12.90 -5.23
CA SER A 6 7.13 13.78 -4.17
C SER A 6 6.12 14.06 -3.07
N ALA A 7 4.82 14.02 -3.36
CA ALA A 7 3.77 14.29 -2.37
C ALA A 7 3.39 13.08 -1.49
N LEU A 8 3.72 11.86 -1.93
CA LEU A 8 3.32 10.62 -1.24
C LEU A 8 3.92 10.50 0.16
N ILE A 9 5.23 10.72 0.29
CA ILE A 9 5.92 10.59 1.58
C ILE A 9 5.43 11.65 2.58
N PRO A 10 5.39 12.96 2.25
CA PRO A 10 4.87 13.98 3.15
C PRO A 10 3.41 13.77 3.59
N ALA A 11 2.58 13.20 2.71
CA ALA A 11 1.20 12.85 3.05
C ALA A 11 1.13 11.62 3.98
N ALA A 12 1.92 10.58 3.70
CA ALA A 12 1.84 9.30 4.39
C ALA A 12 2.53 9.26 5.75
N ARG A 13 3.72 9.85 5.86
CA ARG A 13 4.59 9.70 7.03
C ARG A 13 3.92 10.09 8.36
N PRO A 14 3.26 11.25 8.50
CA PRO A 14 2.61 11.61 9.76
C PRO A 14 1.46 10.68 10.15
N VAL A 15 0.76 10.13 9.15
CA VAL A 15 -0.31 9.14 9.36
C VAL A 15 0.30 7.83 9.85
N MET A 16 1.31 7.31 9.14
CA MET A 16 2.02 6.09 9.55
C MET A 16 2.56 6.23 10.97
N GLU A 17 3.25 7.31 11.31
CA GLU A 17 3.77 7.56 12.66
C GLU A 17 2.68 7.54 13.73
N THR A 18 1.49 8.06 13.42
CA THR A 18 0.35 8.04 14.35
C THR A 18 -0.17 6.62 14.59
N TYR A 19 -0.28 5.81 13.54
CA TYR A 19 -0.73 4.43 13.67
C TYR A 19 0.33 3.53 14.32
N VAL A 20 1.61 3.69 13.98
CA VAL A 20 2.71 2.96 14.61
C VAL A 20 2.78 3.27 16.10
N ARG A 21 2.74 4.55 16.52
CA ARG A 21 2.72 4.92 17.95
C ARG A 21 1.55 4.30 18.73
N ARG A 22 0.43 4.02 18.06
CA ARG A 22 -0.77 3.45 18.70
C ARG A 22 -0.75 1.93 18.77
N LEU A 23 -0.09 1.27 17.82
CA LEU A 23 -0.18 -0.17 17.62
C LEU A 23 1.13 -0.90 17.91
N GLY A 24 2.27 -0.21 17.92
CA GLY A 24 3.60 -0.80 18.07
C GLY A 24 4.10 -1.57 16.83
N GLU A 25 3.30 -1.64 15.76
CA GLU A 25 3.62 -2.45 14.57
C GLU A 25 4.13 -1.61 13.40
N THR A 26 5.03 -2.18 12.60
CA THR A 26 5.72 -1.47 11.51
C THR A 26 4.78 -1.20 10.34
N MET A 27 4.83 0.03 9.81
CA MET A 27 4.13 0.38 8.57
C MET A 27 5.10 0.70 7.44
N CYS A 28 4.75 0.30 6.22
CA CYS A 28 5.56 0.55 5.02
C CYS A 28 4.72 1.15 3.89
N LEU A 29 5.32 2.08 3.16
CA LEU A 29 4.76 2.70 1.96
C LEU A 29 5.47 2.15 0.72
N GLY A 30 4.69 1.58 -0.20
CA GLY A 30 5.20 0.95 -1.41
C GLY A 30 4.56 1.53 -2.68
N VAL A 31 5.32 1.57 -3.76
CA VAL A 31 4.83 1.95 -5.10
C VAL A 31 5.18 0.88 -6.12
N PHE A 32 4.38 0.77 -7.17
CA PHE A 32 4.62 -0.18 -8.24
C PHE A 32 5.66 0.36 -9.23
N LEU A 33 6.68 -0.42 -9.52
CA LEU A 33 7.72 -0.07 -10.48
C LEU A 33 8.16 -1.30 -11.28
N ARG A 34 7.73 -1.37 -12.55
CA ARG A 34 8.18 -2.38 -13.53
C ARG A 34 8.06 -3.84 -13.02
N GLY A 35 6.91 -4.22 -12.47
CA GLY A 35 6.69 -5.57 -11.96
C GLY A 35 7.22 -5.81 -10.54
N CYS A 36 7.82 -4.79 -9.92
CA CYS A 36 8.28 -4.82 -8.55
C CYS A 36 7.48 -3.88 -7.66
N VAL A 37 7.47 -4.17 -6.36
CA VAL A 37 7.17 -3.17 -5.33
C VAL A 37 8.46 -2.49 -4.90
N LEU A 38 8.45 -1.16 -4.89
CA LEU A 38 9.51 -0.30 -4.37
C LEU A 38 9.03 0.31 -3.07
N PHE A 39 9.69 -0.01 -1.95
CA PHE A 39 9.38 0.62 -0.67
C PHE A 39 10.08 1.97 -0.59
N ILE A 40 9.29 3.04 -0.45
CA ILE A 40 9.76 4.43 -0.50
C ILE A 40 9.75 5.10 0.86
N ASP A 41 9.02 4.56 1.83
CA ASP A 41 9.09 4.98 3.22
C ASP A 41 8.67 3.85 4.18
N LYS A 42 9.09 3.95 5.43
CA LYS A 42 8.65 3.07 6.51
C LYS A 42 8.76 3.76 7.88
N VAL A 43 7.89 3.34 8.79
CA VAL A 43 7.94 3.68 10.21
C VAL A 43 7.99 2.37 10.97
N VAL A 44 9.09 2.14 11.69
CA VAL A 44 9.33 0.90 12.42
C VAL A 44 8.65 0.99 13.78
N GLY A 45 8.02 -0.11 14.21
CA GLY A 45 7.53 -0.28 15.57
C GLY A 45 8.60 -0.05 16.63
N ASP A 46 8.19 0.37 17.82
CA ASP A 46 9.06 0.66 18.97
C ASP A 46 9.04 -0.45 20.04
N ASP A 47 8.31 -1.54 19.81
CA ASP A 47 8.32 -2.73 20.65
C ASP A 47 9.68 -3.45 20.62
N THR A 48 10.02 -4.13 21.73
CA THR A 48 11.28 -4.90 21.89
C THR A 48 11.51 -5.92 20.77
N LEU A 49 10.42 -6.47 20.21
CA LEU A 49 10.46 -7.30 19.02
C LEU A 49 9.60 -6.65 17.93
N SER A 50 10.27 -5.95 17.01
CA SER A 50 9.65 -5.24 15.90
C SER A 50 10.12 -5.76 14.55
N VAL A 51 9.19 -5.83 13.60
CA VAL A 51 9.52 -6.22 12.22
C VAL A 51 10.19 -5.04 11.54
N ILE A 52 11.49 -5.12 11.26
CA ILE A 52 12.23 -4.01 10.61
C ILE A 52 11.69 -3.74 9.18
N GLY A 53 11.15 -4.77 8.55
CA GLY A 53 10.58 -4.70 7.20
C GLY A 53 11.66 -4.54 6.11
N PRO A 54 11.22 -4.32 4.86
CA PRO A 54 12.09 -4.22 3.70
C PRO A 54 13.07 -3.02 3.77
N ARG A 55 14.13 -3.09 2.96
CA ARG A 55 15.07 -1.98 2.76
C ARG A 55 14.44 -0.92 1.84
N LEU A 56 14.48 0.34 2.25
CA LEU A 56 14.00 1.45 1.42
C LEU A 56 14.86 1.59 0.16
N GLY A 57 14.22 1.98 -0.95
CA GLY A 57 14.89 2.14 -2.25
C GLY A 57 15.18 0.83 -2.98
N ALA A 58 14.99 -0.33 -2.34
CA ALA A 58 15.14 -1.64 -2.98
C ALA A 58 13.84 -2.08 -3.67
N ARG A 59 13.99 -2.77 -4.80
CA ARG A 59 12.89 -3.39 -5.54
C ARG A 59 12.74 -4.83 -5.12
N TYR A 60 11.49 -5.21 -4.84
CA TYR A 60 11.12 -6.57 -4.49
C TYR A 60 10.08 -7.10 -5.48
N GLU A 61 10.09 -8.41 -5.72
CA GLU A 61 9.18 -9.03 -6.68
C GLU A 61 7.73 -8.83 -6.21
N ALA A 62 6.89 -8.22 -7.05
CA ALA A 62 5.56 -7.81 -6.60
C ALA A 62 4.68 -9.00 -6.19
N HIS A 63 4.83 -10.16 -6.84
CA HIS A 63 4.06 -11.36 -6.50
C HIS A 63 4.36 -11.91 -5.10
N ALA A 64 5.55 -11.64 -4.56
CA ALA A 64 5.99 -12.23 -3.31
C ALA A 64 5.50 -11.45 -2.08
N PHE A 65 5.28 -10.14 -2.20
CA PHE A 65 4.94 -9.27 -1.07
C PHE A 65 3.46 -8.90 -1.09
N ALA A 66 2.80 -8.84 0.08
CA ALA A 66 1.41 -8.37 0.18
C ALA A 66 1.17 -7.02 -0.52
N SER A 67 2.05 -6.04 -0.28
CA SER A 67 2.02 -4.73 -0.95
C SER A 67 2.13 -4.83 -2.47
N GLY A 68 2.94 -5.75 -2.97
CA GLY A 68 3.11 -5.97 -4.41
C GLY A 68 1.93 -6.70 -5.04
N ARG A 69 1.39 -7.73 -4.39
CA ARG A 69 0.18 -8.46 -4.83
C ARG A 69 -1.01 -7.51 -4.92
N LEU A 70 -1.18 -6.64 -3.92
CA LEU A 70 -2.17 -5.57 -3.96
C LEU A 70 -2.01 -4.66 -5.19
N LEU A 71 -0.78 -4.21 -5.48
CA LEU A 71 -0.52 -3.38 -6.66
C LEU A 71 -0.70 -4.13 -7.98
N LEU A 72 -0.47 -5.44 -8.02
CA LEU A 72 -0.76 -6.29 -9.19
C LEU A 72 -2.26 -6.49 -9.40
N ALA A 73 -3.04 -6.59 -8.31
CA ALA A 73 -4.49 -6.80 -8.37
C ALA A 73 -5.24 -5.62 -9.01
N ASP A 74 -4.73 -4.39 -8.85
CA ASP A 74 -5.30 -3.17 -9.47
C ASP A 74 -4.99 -3.07 -10.98
N ARG A 75 -4.12 -3.93 -11.52
CA ARG A 75 -3.73 -3.94 -12.94
C ARG A 75 -4.64 -4.86 -13.77
N PRO A 76 -4.71 -4.67 -15.10
CA PRO A 76 -5.48 -5.54 -15.99
C PRO A 76 -5.07 -7.02 -15.85
N PRO A 77 -6.02 -7.95 -15.61
CA PRO A 77 -5.72 -9.36 -15.34
C PRO A 77 -4.82 -10.02 -16.39
N ALA A 78 -5.12 -9.83 -17.68
CA ALA A 78 -4.35 -10.42 -18.77
C ALA A 78 -2.89 -9.96 -18.81
N ALA A 79 -2.65 -8.66 -18.57
CA ALA A 79 -1.29 -8.11 -18.52
C ALA A 79 -0.52 -8.60 -17.28
N THR A 80 -1.21 -8.73 -16.15
CA THR A 80 -0.62 -9.27 -14.92
C THR A 80 -0.26 -10.74 -15.08
N GLU A 81 -1.16 -11.55 -15.64
CA GLU A 81 -0.90 -12.97 -15.91
C GLU A 81 0.28 -13.15 -16.86
N GLN A 82 0.31 -12.42 -17.98
CA GLN A 82 1.43 -12.45 -18.93
C GLN A 82 2.76 -12.12 -18.23
N GLN A 83 2.76 -11.11 -17.34
CA GLN A 83 3.96 -10.73 -16.59
C GLN A 83 4.40 -11.83 -15.61
N LEU A 84 3.46 -12.48 -14.92
CA LEU A 84 3.74 -13.55 -13.95
C LEU A 84 4.25 -14.82 -14.62
N ARG A 85 3.74 -15.16 -15.81
CA ARG A 85 4.22 -16.31 -16.58
C ARG A 85 5.56 -16.09 -17.28
N ALA A 86 6.00 -14.83 -17.41
CA ALA A 86 7.24 -14.51 -18.12
C ALA A 86 8.52 -14.97 -17.39
N ARG A 87 8.45 -15.25 -16.07
CA ARG A 87 9.59 -15.69 -15.27
C ARG A 87 9.14 -16.62 -14.14
N PRO A 88 10.01 -17.52 -13.64
CA PRO A 88 9.71 -18.32 -12.47
C PRO A 88 9.36 -17.46 -11.26
N LEU A 89 8.37 -17.90 -10.48
CA LEU A 89 8.02 -17.26 -9.23
C LEU A 89 9.13 -17.48 -8.21
N ARG A 90 9.61 -16.39 -7.62
CA ARG A 90 10.56 -16.47 -6.51
C ARG A 90 9.86 -16.99 -5.24
N VAL A 91 10.26 -18.17 -4.81
CA VAL A 91 9.82 -18.83 -3.57
C VAL A 91 10.75 -18.41 -2.44
N ARG A 92 10.24 -17.71 -1.42
CA ARG A 92 11.05 -17.21 -0.29
C ARG A 92 10.96 -18.10 0.94
N THR A 93 9.80 -18.74 1.12
CA THR A 93 9.52 -19.69 2.20
C THR A 93 8.69 -20.84 1.63
N THR A 94 8.48 -21.88 2.43
CA THR A 94 7.59 -23.01 2.09
C THR A 94 6.11 -22.61 1.98
N ARG A 95 5.74 -21.41 2.42
CA ARG A 95 4.37 -20.86 2.32
C ARG A 95 4.17 -19.98 1.08
N ALA A 96 5.25 -19.60 0.39
CA ALA A 96 5.15 -18.71 -0.75
C ALA A 96 4.36 -19.37 -1.90
N PRO A 97 3.57 -18.59 -2.68
CA PRO A 97 2.89 -19.12 -3.86
C PRO A 97 3.92 -19.63 -4.86
N VAL A 98 3.71 -20.85 -5.36
CA VAL A 98 4.59 -21.50 -6.34
C VAL A 98 3.97 -21.60 -7.73
N ASP A 99 2.68 -21.29 -7.84
CA ASP A 99 1.88 -21.44 -9.04
C ASP A 99 1.22 -20.11 -9.45
N VAL A 100 1.18 -19.83 -10.76
CA VAL A 100 0.63 -18.58 -11.29
C VAL A 100 -0.90 -18.56 -11.24
N ASP A 101 -1.57 -19.68 -11.45
CA ASP A 101 -3.03 -19.78 -11.38
C ASP A 101 -3.51 -19.54 -9.93
N ASP A 102 -2.79 -20.12 -8.96
CA ASP A 102 -3.02 -19.85 -7.53
C ASP A 102 -2.89 -18.36 -7.22
N LEU A 103 -1.83 -17.74 -7.73
CA LEU A 103 -1.59 -16.32 -7.55
C LEU A 103 -2.69 -15.48 -8.22
N MET A 104 -3.13 -15.83 -9.42
CA MET A 104 -4.21 -15.12 -10.11
C MET A 104 -5.53 -15.18 -9.33
N ARG A 105 -5.86 -16.32 -8.69
CA ARG A 105 -7.02 -16.43 -7.79
C ARG A 105 -6.86 -15.55 -6.55
N GLN A 106 -5.66 -15.51 -5.95
CA GLN A 106 -5.39 -14.58 -4.84
C GLN A 106 -5.57 -13.11 -5.27
N LEU A 107 -5.08 -12.74 -6.46
CA LEU A 107 -5.22 -11.37 -6.98
C LEU A 107 -6.68 -11.00 -7.26
N GLU A 108 -7.51 -11.94 -7.67
CA GLU A 108 -8.95 -11.74 -7.80
C GLU A 108 -9.63 -11.45 -6.46
N GLU A 109 -9.29 -12.22 -5.43
CA GLU A 109 -9.78 -11.97 -4.07
C GLU A 109 -9.32 -10.62 -3.52
N ILE A 110 -8.06 -10.26 -3.76
CA ILE A 110 -7.52 -8.95 -3.38
C ILE A 110 -8.24 -7.83 -4.12
N ARG A 111 -8.59 -8.01 -5.39
CA ARG A 111 -9.38 -7.01 -6.15
C ARG A 111 -10.77 -6.83 -5.57
N ARG A 112 -11.41 -7.91 -5.13
CA ARG A 112 -12.74 -7.91 -4.53
C ARG A 112 -12.75 -7.27 -3.13
N THR A 113 -11.76 -7.58 -2.31
CA THR A 113 -11.70 -7.17 -0.89
C THR A 113 -10.91 -5.89 -0.64
N GLY A 114 -10.01 -5.54 -1.56
CA GLY A 114 -9.07 -4.44 -1.41
C GLY A 114 -7.97 -4.67 -0.37
N VAL A 115 -7.78 -5.90 0.11
CA VAL A 115 -6.76 -6.24 1.11
C VAL A 115 -5.95 -7.43 0.64
N SER A 116 -4.62 -7.32 0.77
CA SER A 116 -3.69 -8.43 0.57
C SER A 116 -3.04 -8.81 1.89
N PHE A 117 -2.85 -10.10 2.10
CA PHE A 117 -2.15 -10.63 3.25
C PHE A 117 -0.79 -11.20 2.85
N ASP A 118 0.09 -11.36 3.83
CA ASP A 118 1.30 -12.21 3.81
C ASP A 118 1.46 -12.73 5.24
N GLN A 119 1.18 -14.02 5.42
CA GLN A 119 1.23 -14.79 6.65
C GLN A 119 2.36 -15.82 6.58
N GLY A 120 3.56 -15.34 6.26
CA GLY A 120 4.80 -16.10 6.29
C GLY A 120 5.34 -16.47 4.91
N GLU A 121 4.77 -15.92 3.82
CA GLU A 121 5.25 -16.13 2.46
C GLU A 121 6.58 -15.42 2.19
N THR A 122 6.84 -14.27 2.82
CA THR A 122 8.13 -13.56 2.66
C THR A 122 9.14 -13.87 3.75
N VAL A 123 8.69 -13.91 5.00
CA VAL A 123 9.47 -14.21 6.20
C VAL A 123 8.59 -15.04 7.13
N GLN A 124 9.00 -16.26 7.45
CA GLN A 124 8.16 -17.28 8.08
C GLN A 124 7.39 -16.82 9.33
N ASP A 125 8.03 -16.00 10.18
CA ASP A 125 7.47 -15.54 11.45
C ASP A 125 6.92 -14.09 11.40
N VAL A 126 6.58 -13.60 10.21
CA VAL A 126 6.00 -12.26 10.01
C VAL A 126 4.64 -12.36 9.35
N GLY A 127 3.67 -11.66 9.93
CA GLY A 127 2.37 -11.43 9.33
C GLY A 127 2.25 -9.97 8.84
N CYS A 128 1.54 -9.78 7.74
CA CYS A 128 1.38 -8.49 7.08
C CYS A 128 -0.01 -8.38 6.43
N ALA A 129 -0.61 -7.19 6.55
CA ALA A 129 -1.80 -6.79 5.81
C ALA A 129 -1.49 -5.53 5.02
N ALA A 130 -1.89 -5.50 3.75
CA ALA A 130 -1.70 -4.37 2.84
C ALA A 130 -3.01 -3.93 2.20
N THR A 131 -3.16 -2.62 1.99
CA THR A 131 -4.28 -2.00 1.27
C THR A 131 -3.80 -0.88 0.35
N GLY A 132 -4.67 -0.45 -0.57
CA GLY A 132 -4.36 0.58 -1.57
C GLY A 132 -4.69 1.97 -1.10
N ILE A 133 -3.76 2.91 -1.32
CA ILE A 133 -4.02 4.34 -1.32
C ILE A 133 -4.59 4.67 -2.70
N ARG A 134 -5.87 5.07 -2.74
CA ARG A 134 -6.56 5.38 -4.00
C ARG A 134 -6.36 6.83 -4.41
N GLY A 135 -6.02 7.02 -5.68
CA GLY A 135 -5.95 8.32 -6.33
C GLY A 135 -7.34 8.91 -6.62
N PRO A 136 -7.38 10.10 -7.23
CA PRO A 136 -8.64 10.80 -7.55
C PRO A 136 -9.56 10.05 -8.51
N HIS A 137 -9.04 9.18 -9.38
CA HIS A 137 -9.85 8.40 -10.33
C HIS A 137 -10.13 6.97 -9.85
N GLY A 138 -9.87 6.69 -8.57
CA GLY A 138 -10.11 5.39 -7.95
C GLY A 138 -8.99 4.37 -8.16
N GLU A 139 -7.95 4.70 -8.94
CA GLU A 139 -6.78 3.86 -9.18
C GLU A 139 -5.92 3.73 -7.91
N VAL A 140 -5.27 2.58 -7.69
CA VAL A 140 -4.33 2.42 -6.58
C VAL A 140 -2.98 3.03 -6.99
N ILE A 141 -2.63 4.16 -6.39
CA ILE A 141 -1.39 4.90 -6.69
C ILE A 141 -0.20 4.45 -5.82
N ALA A 142 -0.49 3.87 -4.66
CA ALA A 142 0.50 3.33 -3.73
C ALA A 142 -0.15 2.27 -2.83
N SER A 143 0.66 1.41 -2.25
CA SER A 143 0.26 0.45 -1.21
C SER A 143 0.69 0.95 0.16
N LEU A 144 -0.14 0.74 1.17
CA LEU A 144 0.25 0.86 2.56
C LEU A 144 0.10 -0.50 3.24
N SER A 145 1.11 -0.91 4.01
CA SER A 145 1.09 -2.18 4.74
C SER A 145 1.43 -2.00 6.21
N ILE A 146 0.90 -2.89 7.04
CA ILE A 146 1.24 -3.04 8.45
C ILE A 146 1.78 -4.45 8.69
N SER A 147 2.89 -4.58 9.40
CA SER A 147 3.61 -5.84 9.61
C SER A 147 3.95 -6.05 11.08
N ALA A 148 3.70 -7.25 11.56
CA ALA A 148 3.88 -7.66 12.94
C ALA A 148 4.48 -9.08 13.02
N PRO A 149 5.12 -9.48 14.14
CA PRO A 149 5.45 -10.87 14.40
C PRO A 149 4.19 -11.75 14.29
N MET A 150 4.32 -12.92 13.69
CA MET A 150 3.20 -13.79 13.31
C MET A 150 2.19 -14.01 14.44
N ARG A 151 2.69 -14.24 15.66
CA ARG A 151 1.84 -14.45 16.84
C ARG A 151 0.95 -13.24 17.13
N ARG A 152 1.50 -12.03 17.11
CA ARG A 152 0.74 -10.79 17.34
C ARG A 152 -0.18 -10.48 16.17
N PHE A 153 0.28 -10.73 14.94
CA PHE A 153 -0.54 -10.58 13.75
C PHE A 153 -1.80 -11.44 13.84
N ALA A 154 -1.66 -12.74 14.10
CA ALA A 154 -2.79 -13.66 14.22
C ALA A 154 -3.76 -13.29 15.35
N GLN A 155 -3.27 -12.70 16.45
CA GLN A 155 -4.10 -12.24 17.57
C GLN A 155 -4.90 -10.98 17.25
N HIS A 156 -4.39 -10.11 16.37
CA HIS A 156 -4.94 -8.77 16.13
C HIS A 156 -5.26 -8.49 14.66
N GLU A 157 -5.35 -9.51 13.81
CA GLU A 157 -5.50 -9.35 12.36
C GLU A 157 -6.68 -8.43 11.98
N PRO A 158 -7.90 -8.59 12.51
CA PRO A 158 -9.02 -7.70 12.17
C PRO A 158 -8.73 -6.23 12.52
N GLN A 159 -8.11 -5.97 13.67
CA GLN A 159 -7.75 -4.63 14.11
C GLN A 159 -6.67 -4.02 13.21
N LEU A 160 -5.67 -4.81 12.81
CA LEU A 160 -4.61 -4.38 11.90
C LEU A 160 -5.14 -4.07 10.50
N VAL A 161 -6.11 -4.86 10.00
CA VAL A 161 -6.79 -4.60 8.72
C VAL A 161 -7.58 -3.30 8.77
N VAL A 162 -8.35 -3.06 9.84
CA VAL A 162 -9.08 -1.80 10.04
C VAL A 162 -8.10 -0.63 10.11
N ALA A 163 -6.99 -0.80 10.83
CA ALA A 163 -5.98 0.23 10.98
C ALA A 163 -5.33 0.63 9.65
N VAL A 164 -4.83 -0.35 8.88
CA VAL A 164 -4.15 -0.06 7.61
C VAL A 164 -5.11 0.55 6.58
N ARG A 165 -6.38 0.13 6.57
CA ARG A 165 -7.43 0.76 5.74
C ARG A 165 -7.70 2.20 6.15
N GLY A 166 -7.89 2.46 7.44
CA GLY A 166 -8.11 3.81 7.96
C GLY A 166 -6.92 4.74 7.66
N ALA A 167 -5.70 4.23 7.81
CA ALA A 167 -4.50 4.97 7.45
C ALA A 167 -4.46 5.30 5.95
N ALA A 168 -4.74 4.34 5.07
CA ALA A 168 -4.75 4.59 3.62
C ALA A 168 -5.78 5.66 3.20
N VAL A 169 -6.96 5.68 3.83
CA VAL A 169 -7.97 6.73 3.61
C VAL A 169 -7.44 8.10 4.03
N GLN A 170 -6.87 8.22 5.23
CA GLN A 170 -6.29 9.49 5.70
C GLN A 170 -5.14 9.98 4.81
N VAL A 171 -4.31 9.06 4.30
CA VAL A 171 -3.26 9.44 3.33
C VAL A 171 -3.87 9.96 2.04
N ALA A 172 -4.91 9.31 1.50
CA ALA A 172 -5.60 9.76 0.29
C ALA A 172 -6.24 11.15 0.49
N GLU A 173 -6.84 11.43 1.64
CA GLU A 173 -7.40 12.73 1.99
C GLU A 173 -6.32 13.82 2.05
N ARG A 174 -5.18 13.54 2.68
CA ARG A 174 -4.05 14.47 2.74
C ARG A 174 -3.48 14.77 1.36
N LEU A 175 -3.41 13.78 0.47
CA LEU A 175 -2.98 13.97 -0.91
C LEU A 175 -3.92 14.92 -1.66
N ARG A 176 -5.24 14.71 -1.55
CA ARG A 176 -6.25 15.59 -2.17
C ARG A 176 -6.17 17.03 -1.65
N ALA A 177 -5.95 17.20 -0.35
CA ALA A 177 -5.77 18.51 0.25
C ALA A 177 -4.47 19.20 -0.22
N SER A 178 -3.38 18.44 -0.42
CA SER A 178 -2.11 18.98 -0.90
C SER A 178 -2.08 19.32 -2.40
N GLU A 179 -2.93 18.67 -3.21
CA GLU A 179 -3.16 19.04 -4.61
C GLU A 179 -4.04 20.31 -4.73
N HIS A 180 -4.64 20.77 -3.63
CA HIS A 180 -5.35 22.06 -3.52
C HIS A 180 -4.68 23.03 -2.55
N PRO A 181 -3.76 23.88 -3.03
CA PRO A 181 -3.47 25.16 -2.37
C PRO A 181 -3.66 26.34 -3.35
N ALA A 182 -4.58 27.25 -3.00
CA ALA A 182 -4.77 28.61 -3.54
C ALA A 182 -5.21 28.76 -5.02
N GLY A 183 -6.53 28.82 -5.24
CA GLY A 183 -7.12 29.26 -6.52
C GLY A 183 -8.54 29.80 -6.44
N TRP A 184 -9.16 29.86 -5.25
CA TRP A 184 -10.43 30.56 -5.10
C TRP A 184 -10.17 32.06 -4.90
N ARG A 185 -10.32 32.82 -6.00
CA ARG A 185 -10.82 34.19 -5.95
C ARG A 185 -12.08 34.21 -6.82
N VAL A 186 -13.24 34.15 -6.19
CA VAL A 186 -14.40 34.85 -6.75
C VAL A 186 -14.10 36.32 -6.52
N GLN A 187 -13.66 37.01 -7.57
CA GLN A 187 -13.72 38.46 -7.56
C GLN A 187 -15.20 38.83 -7.59
N ASP A 188 -15.67 39.47 -6.52
CA ASP A 188 -16.80 40.38 -6.62
C ASP A 188 -16.45 41.48 -7.63
N ALA A 189 -17.15 41.48 -8.76
CA ALA A 189 -17.42 42.61 -9.66
C ALA A 189 -18.46 42.10 -10.70
N ALA A 190 -19.66 42.64 -10.86
CA ALA A 190 -20.24 43.92 -10.50
C ALA A 190 -21.75 43.70 -10.23
N ALA A 191 -22.33 44.22 -9.16
CA ALA A 191 -22.93 45.56 -9.16
C ALA A 191 -23.57 45.90 -10.52
N ALA A 192 -24.86 45.60 -10.64
CA ALA A 192 -25.71 46.33 -11.57
C ALA A 192 -25.73 47.82 -11.15
N PRO A 193 -25.56 48.78 -12.07
CA PRO A 193 -26.13 50.11 -11.90
C PRO A 193 -27.47 50.19 -12.65
N PRO A 194 -28.42 51.00 -12.13
CA PRO A 194 -29.76 51.12 -12.69
C PRO A 194 -29.80 52.10 -13.87
N ALA A 195 -30.57 51.74 -14.90
CA ALA A 195 -31.50 52.59 -15.66
C ALA A 195 -32.28 51.70 -16.63
#